data_AF-A0A5R2N5P3-F1
#
_entry.id   AF-A0A5R2N5P3-F1
#
_cell.length_a   1.000
_cell.length_b   1.000
_cell.length_c   1.000
_cell.angle_alpha   90.00
_cell.angle_beta   90.00
_cell.angle_gamma   90.00
#
_symmetry.space_group_name_H-M   'P 1'
#
loop_
_entity.id
_entity.type
_entity.pdbx_description
1 polymer ?
#
loop_
_entity_poly.entity_id
_entity_poly.type
_entity_poly.pdbx_seq_one_letter_code
_entity_poly.pdbx_strand_id
1 'polypeptide(L)'
;KVGEVAWPKKLPSNPATDFAVVQTDDLTVQTAKGWLHASVRKSRDHSVLVFIHGFNNRFEDSVYRFAQIAHDTGTDSVPILVTWPSRGSALAYGYDRESTNYTRDGLELLFQFLARDPDIKEVSILAHSMGNWLALEALRQMAIRNGGLPAKFKNVMLAAPDVDVDVFRTQIADMGKPHPQFTLFVSQDDRALAIS
;
A
#
# COMPACT_ATOMS: atom_id res chain seq x y z
N LYS A 1 -11.32 18.74 -6.12
CA LYS A 1 -12.62 18.10 -5.76
C LYS A 1 -12.31 16.85 -4.96
N VAL A 2 -13.25 16.28 -4.20
CA VAL A 2 -13.03 14.94 -3.60
C VAL A 2 -12.64 13.97 -4.71
N GLY A 3 -11.51 13.27 -4.55
CA GLY A 3 -10.97 12.35 -5.58
C GLY A 3 -9.91 12.94 -6.54
N GLU A 4 -9.70 14.26 -6.58
CA GLU A 4 -8.68 14.91 -7.43
C GLU A 4 -7.52 15.47 -6.59
N VAL A 5 -6.28 15.13 -6.97
CA VAL A 5 -5.08 15.70 -6.34
C VAL A 5 -4.93 17.15 -6.81
N ALA A 6 -4.90 18.09 -5.86
CA ALA A 6 -4.66 19.51 -6.14
C ALA A 6 -3.16 19.78 -6.34
N TRP A 7 -2.71 19.65 -7.58
CA TRP A 7 -1.31 19.84 -7.97
C TRP A 7 -0.90 21.31 -8.06
N PRO A 8 0.32 21.67 -7.60
CA PRO A 8 0.86 23.00 -7.84
C PRO A 8 1.07 23.24 -9.34
N LYS A 9 0.41 24.25 -9.88
CA LYS A 9 0.58 24.66 -11.29
C LYS A 9 1.87 25.43 -11.54
N LYS A 10 2.50 25.96 -10.48
CA LYS A 10 3.76 26.71 -10.51
C LYS A 10 4.47 26.55 -9.16
N LEU A 11 5.80 26.52 -9.19
CA LEU A 11 6.62 26.54 -7.97
C LEU A 11 6.98 27.99 -7.57
N PRO A 12 7.03 28.30 -6.25
CA PRO A 12 6.67 27.44 -5.11
C PRO A 12 5.15 27.18 -5.02
N SER A 13 4.78 25.99 -4.51
CA SER A 13 3.38 25.57 -4.32
C SER A 13 2.63 26.49 -3.35
N ASN A 14 1.31 26.65 -3.51
CA ASN A 14 0.48 27.37 -2.54
C ASN A 14 -0.13 26.38 -1.53
N PRO A 15 0.39 26.26 -0.29
CA PRO A 15 -0.10 25.27 0.67
C PRO A 15 -1.53 25.53 1.16
N ALA A 16 -2.11 26.71 0.88
CA ALA A 16 -3.51 27.00 1.18
C ALA A 16 -4.49 26.36 0.18
N THR A 17 -4.02 25.95 -1.00
CA THR A 17 -4.87 25.42 -2.08
C THR A 17 -4.37 24.11 -2.68
N ASP A 18 -3.08 23.82 -2.55
CA ASP A 18 -2.39 22.73 -3.24
C ASP A 18 -1.78 21.77 -2.21
N PHE A 19 -1.65 20.49 -2.59
CA PHE A 19 -0.76 19.61 -1.85
C PHE A 19 0.70 20.04 -2.08
N ALA A 20 1.45 20.18 -1.00
CA ALA A 20 2.85 20.60 -1.04
C ALA A 20 3.66 19.78 -0.03
N VAL A 21 4.83 19.30 -0.46
CA VAL A 21 5.83 18.76 0.47
C VAL A 21 6.53 19.92 1.16
N VAL A 22 6.34 20.05 2.46
CA VAL A 22 6.95 21.12 3.28
C VAL A 22 8.26 20.70 3.94
N GLN A 23 8.45 19.40 4.17
CA GLN A 23 9.64 18.82 4.78
C GLN A 23 9.79 17.35 4.35
N THR A 24 11.04 16.90 4.24
CA THR A 24 11.43 15.50 4.03
C THR A 24 12.60 15.17 4.94
N ASP A 25 12.50 14.08 5.71
CA ASP A 25 13.58 13.60 6.56
C ASP A 25 13.97 12.18 6.14
N ASP A 26 15.26 11.95 5.88
CA ASP A 26 15.79 10.61 5.64
C ASP A 26 16.04 9.90 6.96
N LEU A 27 15.34 8.77 7.17
CA LEU A 27 15.39 8.02 8.42
C LEU A 27 16.16 6.71 8.26
N THR A 28 16.98 6.38 9.26
CA THR A 28 17.46 5.00 9.42
C THR A 28 16.30 4.08 9.79
N VAL A 29 16.43 2.78 9.52
CA VAL A 29 15.41 1.78 9.92
C VAL A 29 15.07 1.88 11.41
N GLN A 30 16.06 2.09 12.27
CA GLN A 30 15.83 2.15 13.71
C GLN A 30 15.09 3.41 14.14
N THR A 31 15.41 4.55 13.52
CA THR A 31 14.68 5.80 13.73
C THR A 31 13.24 5.69 13.21
N ALA A 32 13.04 5.09 12.03
CA ALA A 32 11.71 4.89 11.45
C ALA A 32 10.82 4.00 12.34
N LYS A 33 11.36 2.94 12.93
CA LYS A 33 10.64 2.10 13.90
C LYS A 33 10.24 2.89 15.15
N GLY A 34 11.15 3.68 15.72
CA GLY A 34 10.85 4.53 16.87
C GLY A 34 9.78 5.58 16.57
N TRP A 35 9.84 6.19 15.39
CA TRP A 35 8.84 7.14 14.92
C TRP A 35 7.46 6.48 14.76
N LEU A 36 7.41 5.30 14.13
CA LEU A 36 6.16 4.58 13.91
C LEU A 36 5.51 4.17 15.23
N HIS A 37 6.31 3.62 16.15
CA HIS A 37 5.87 3.27 17.51
C HIS A 37 5.25 4.47 18.25
N ALA A 38 5.94 5.61 18.22
CA ALA A 38 5.45 6.84 18.85
C ALA A 38 4.19 7.40 18.16
N SER A 39 4.07 7.25 16.84
CA SER A 39 2.91 7.71 16.07
C SER A 39 1.68 6.85 16.32
N VAL A 40 1.84 5.53 16.37
CA VAL A 40 0.75 4.57 16.65
C VAL A 40 0.18 4.77 18.05
N ARG A 41 1.02 5.08 19.05
CA ARG A 41 0.54 5.40 20.41
C ARG A 41 -0.27 6.69 20.48
N LYS A 42 -0.13 7.57 19.49
CA LYS A 42 -0.89 8.82 19.39
C LYS A 42 -2.15 8.66 18.55
N SER A 43 -2.23 7.63 17.67
CA SER A 43 -3.45 7.36 16.93
C SER A 43 -4.52 6.77 17.83
N ARG A 44 -5.77 7.16 17.58
CA ARG A 44 -6.92 6.82 18.44
C ARG A 44 -7.18 5.33 18.53
N ASP A 45 -6.96 4.62 17.43
CA ASP A 45 -7.25 3.21 17.23
C ASP A 45 -5.99 2.34 17.18
N HIS A 46 -4.81 2.95 17.36
CA HIS A 46 -3.52 2.27 17.29
C HIS A 46 -3.35 1.47 15.98
N SER A 47 -3.91 1.98 14.88
CA SER A 47 -3.91 1.30 13.59
C SER A 47 -2.88 1.89 12.62
N VAL A 48 -2.54 1.09 11.61
CA VAL A 48 -1.66 1.46 10.51
C VAL A 48 -2.39 1.22 9.19
N LEU A 49 -2.29 2.20 8.29
CA LEU A 49 -2.75 2.08 6.91
C LEU A 49 -1.54 2.03 5.99
N VAL A 50 -1.31 0.88 5.36
CA VAL A 50 -0.26 0.71 4.35
C VAL A 50 -0.85 0.93 2.97
N PHE A 51 -0.29 1.86 2.20
CA PHE A 51 -0.65 2.09 0.81
C PHE A 51 0.45 1.63 -0.14
N ILE A 52 0.09 0.81 -1.13
CA ILE A 52 0.99 0.28 -2.15
C ILE A 52 0.50 0.76 -3.51
N HIS A 53 1.27 1.63 -4.15
CA HIS A 53 0.88 2.21 -5.43
C HIS A 53 0.93 1.19 -6.59
N GLY A 54 0.24 1.52 -7.68
CA GLY A 54 0.25 0.73 -8.93
C GLY A 54 1.37 1.12 -9.89
N PHE A 55 1.33 0.51 -11.08
CA PHE A 55 2.27 0.79 -12.17
C PHE A 55 2.15 2.22 -12.71
N ASN A 56 3.24 2.72 -13.30
CA ASN A 56 3.32 4.03 -13.94
C ASN A 56 3.06 5.25 -13.03
N ASN A 57 3.29 5.13 -11.73
CA ASN A 57 3.27 6.28 -10.81
C ASN A 57 4.69 6.74 -10.49
N ARG A 58 4.91 8.07 -10.47
CA ARG A 58 6.11 8.62 -9.85
C ARG A 58 6.01 8.54 -8.32
N PHE A 59 7.14 8.72 -7.66
CA PHE A 59 7.17 8.81 -6.20
C PHE A 59 6.28 9.95 -5.72
N GLU A 60 6.40 11.12 -6.34
CA GLU A 60 5.58 12.30 -6.00
C GLU A 60 4.07 12.03 -6.15
N ASP A 61 3.69 11.38 -7.25
CA ASP A 61 2.28 11.00 -7.54
C ASP A 61 1.72 10.12 -6.43
N SER A 62 2.51 9.14 -5.99
CA SER A 62 2.11 8.20 -4.94
C SER A 62 1.97 8.88 -3.58
N VAL A 63 2.88 9.81 -3.26
CA VAL A 63 2.82 10.60 -2.02
C VAL A 63 1.57 11.46 -1.97
N TYR A 64 1.29 12.25 -3.01
CA TYR A 64 0.14 13.14 -2.99
C TYR A 64 -1.19 12.39 -3.08
N ARG A 65 -1.24 11.31 -3.87
CA ARG A 65 -2.43 10.44 -3.91
C ARG A 65 -2.73 9.86 -2.54
N PHE A 66 -1.72 9.37 -1.83
CA PHE A 66 -1.94 8.80 -0.51
C PHE A 66 -2.29 9.85 0.53
N ALA A 67 -1.64 11.01 0.50
CA ALA A 67 -1.99 12.15 1.36
C ALA A 67 -3.45 12.56 1.15
N GLN A 68 -3.92 12.59 -0.10
CA GLN A 68 -5.31 12.86 -0.42
C GLN A 68 -6.25 11.77 0.12
N ILE A 69 -5.93 10.48 -0.05
CA ILE A 69 -6.73 9.37 0.51
C ILE A 69 -6.82 9.47 2.04
N ALA A 70 -5.69 9.70 2.72
CA ALA A 70 -5.66 9.83 4.17
C ALA A 70 -6.49 11.03 4.65
N HIS A 71 -6.39 12.16 3.93
CA HIS A 71 -7.17 13.36 4.23
C HIS A 71 -8.67 13.16 3.98
N ASP A 72 -9.05 12.66 2.80
CA ASP A 72 -10.44 12.50 2.38
C ASP A 72 -11.19 11.44 3.22
N THR A 73 -10.48 10.40 3.68
CA THR A 73 -11.07 9.34 4.52
C THR A 73 -11.18 9.73 6.00
N GLY A 74 -10.47 10.79 6.43
CA GLY A 74 -10.39 11.16 7.85
C GLY A 74 -9.84 10.04 8.73
N THR A 75 -8.96 9.19 8.18
CA THR A 75 -8.43 8.04 8.91
C THR A 75 -7.53 8.49 10.07
N ASP A 76 -7.75 7.91 11.25
CA ASP A 76 -6.87 8.09 12.41
C ASP A 76 -5.61 7.17 12.32
N SER A 77 -5.56 6.26 11.34
CA SER A 77 -4.46 5.31 11.15
C SER A 77 -3.15 6.02 10.81
N VAL A 78 -2.02 5.47 11.29
CA VAL A 78 -0.70 5.95 10.87
C VAL A 78 -0.45 5.56 9.41
N PRO A 79 -0.24 6.51 8.49
CA PRO A 79 -0.06 6.22 7.08
C PRO A 79 1.36 5.74 6.77
N ILE A 80 1.50 4.65 6.00
CA ILE A 80 2.76 4.17 5.45
C ILE A 80 2.63 4.00 3.94
N LEU A 81 3.38 4.78 3.16
CA LEU A 81 3.50 4.59 1.72
C LEU A 81 4.62 3.59 1.44
N VAL A 82 4.31 2.55 0.66
CA VAL A 82 5.30 1.63 0.08
C VAL A 82 5.49 2.01 -1.37
N THR A 83 6.73 2.33 -1.73
CA THR A 83 7.11 2.62 -3.10
C THR A 83 7.98 1.52 -3.69
N TRP A 84 7.73 1.20 -4.95
CA TRP A 84 8.48 0.20 -5.71
C TRP A 84 8.85 0.77 -7.07
N PRO A 85 9.87 0.23 -7.77
CA PRO A 85 10.38 0.81 -8.99
C PRO A 85 9.44 0.59 -10.18
N SER A 86 8.23 1.15 -10.14
CA SER A 86 7.37 1.30 -11.31
C SER A 86 7.95 2.42 -12.16
N ARG A 87 8.94 2.12 -13.00
CA ARG A 87 9.43 3.10 -13.97
C ARG A 87 8.22 3.58 -14.77
N GLY A 88 7.97 4.89 -14.79
CA GLY A 88 6.83 5.52 -15.46
C GLY A 88 6.80 5.39 -16.99
N SER A 89 6.97 4.17 -17.52
CA SER A 89 7.05 3.83 -18.93
C SER A 89 6.62 2.38 -19.17
N ALA A 90 5.59 2.19 -20.00
CA ALA A 90 5.00 0.91 -20.38
C ALA A 90 5.94 -0.09 -21.10
N LEU A 91 7.14 0.34 -21.52
CA LEU A 91 8.11 -0.48 -22.27
C LEU A 91 9.03 -1.35 -21.37
N ALA A 92 8.84 -1.34 -20.04
CA ALA A 92 9.67 -2.09 -19.09
C ALA A 92 9.02 -3.38 -18.53
N TYR A 93 7.89 -3.83 -19.11
CA TYR A 93 7.07 -4.94 -18.60
C TYR A 93 7.85 -6.25 -18.34
N GLY A 94 8.90 -6.54 -19.11
CA GLY A 94 9.76 -7.72 -18.90
C GLY A 94 10.83 -7.55 -17.81
N TYR A 95 11.21 -6.31 -17.46
CA TYR A 95 12.22 -6.01 -16.44
C TYR A 95 11.59 -5.90 -15.04
N ASP A 96 10.27 -5.65 -14.97
CA ASP A 96 9.55 -5.44 -13.72
C ASP A 96 9.30 -6.71 -12.91
N ARG A 97 9.48 -7.92 -13.47
CA ARG A 97 9.31 -9.18 -12.72
C ARG A 97 10.48 -9.52 -11.79
N GLU A 98 11.69 -9.08 -12.13
CA GLU A 98 12.89 -9.25 -11.29
C GLU A 98 13.00 -8.18 -10.19
N SER A 99 12.56 -6.95 -10.47
CA SER A 99 12.54 -5.85 -9.47
C SER A 99 11.40 -5.98 -8.46
N THR A 100 10.29 -6.62 -8.84
CA THR A 100 9.18 -6.96 -7.94
C THR A 100 9.55 -8.04 -6.92
N ASN A 101 10.44 -8.98 -7.26
CA ASN A 101 10.96 -9.97 -6.30
C ASN A 101 11.77 -9.31 -5.16
N TYR A 102 12.61 -8.32 -5.46
CA TYR A 102 13.35 -7.58 -4.42
C TYR A 102 12.41 -6.80 -3.49
N THR A 103 11.38 -6.19 -4.08
CA THR A 103 10.40 -5.41 -3.32
C THR A 103 9.51 -6.31 -2.45
N ARG A 104 9.20 -7.53 -2.90
CA ARG A 104 8.41 -8.51 -2.13
C ARG A 104 9.04 -8.81 -0.78
N ASP A 105 10.33 -9.09 -0.73
CA ASP A 105 11.02 -9.41 0.52
C ASP A 105 11.09 -8.16 1.43
N GLY A 106 11.29 -6.97 0.87
CA GLY A 106 11.22 -5.70 1.60
C GLY A 106 9.83 -5.43 2.20
N LEU A 107 8.76 -5.72 1.45
CA LEU A 107 7.39 -5.58 1.93
C LEU A 107 7.04 -6.64 2.98
N GLU A 108 7.48 -7.89 2.81
CA GLU A 108 7.33 -8.92 3.85
C GLU A 108 8.02 -8.48 5.14
N LEU A 109 9.23 -7.92 5.07
CA LEU A 109 9.94 -7.40 6.25
C LEU A 109 9.16 -6.29 6.96
N LEU A 110 8.55 -5.37 6.21
CA LEU A 110 7.65 -4.37 6.77
C LEU A 110 6.45 -5.05 7.46
N PHE A 111 5.77 -5.99 6.81
CA PHE A 111 4.63 -6.68 7.40
C PHE A 111 5.01 -7.48 8.66
N GLN A 112 6.15 -8.15 8.66
CA GLN A 112 6.70 -8.83 9.84
C GLN A 112 7.01 -7.85 10.97
N PHE A 113 7.49 -6.64 10.65
CA PHE A 113 7.67 -5.59 11.65
C PHE A 113 6.33 -5.15 12.25
N LEU A 114 5.35 -4.82 11.42
CA LEU A 114 4.01 -4.40 11.88
C LEU A 114 3.31 -5.50 12.70
N ALA A 115 3.51 -6.76 12.33
CA ALA A 115 3.02 -7.93 13.06
C ALA A 115 3.54 -7.98 14.50
N ARG A 116 4.86 -7.76 14.67
CA ARG A 116 5.58 -7.95 15.94
C ARG A 116 5.43 -6.78 16.89
N ASP A 117 5.11 -5.60 16.39
CA ASP A 117 4.90 -4.42 17.24
C ASP A 117 3.63 -4.59 18.11
N PRO A 118 3.75 -4.63 19.45
CA PRO A 118 2.61 -4.86 20.34
C PRO A 118 1.65 -3.67 20.45
N ASP A 119 2.10 -2.47 20.08
CA ASP A 119 1.27 -1.27 20.15
C ASP A 119 0.34 -1.16 18.95
N ILE A 120 0.71 -1.72 17.81
CA ILE A 120 -0.17 -1.82 16.63
C ILE A 120 -1.28 -2.83 16.89
N LYS A 121 -2.53 -2.35 16.90
CA LYS A 121 -3.74 -3.17 17.08
C LYS A 121 -4.36 -3.62 15.77
N GLU A 122 -4.16 -2.86 14.71
CA GLU A 122 -4.74 -3.16 13.39
C GLU A 122 -3.82 -2.70 12.25
N VAL A 123 -3.73 -3.52 11.22
CA VAL A 123 -3.07 -3.22 9.95
C VAL A 123 -4.10 -3.36 8.84
N SER A 124 -4.30 -2.28 8.11
CA SER A 124 -5.10 -2.23 6.90
C SER A 124 -4.19 -1.96 5.71
N ILE A 125 -4.42 -2.64 4.59
CA ILE A 125 -3.62 -2.50 3.37
C ILE A 125 -4.54 -1.98 2.27
N LEU A 126 -4.12 -0.93 1.58
CA LEU A 126 -4.73 -0.44 0.35
C LEU A 126 -3.71 -0.58 -0.78
N ALA A 127 -4.04 -1.36 -1.81
CA ALA A 127 -3.18 -1.56 -2.96
C ALA A 127 -3.91 -1.21 -4.26
N HIS A 128 -3.16 -0.83 -5.30
CA HIS A 128 -3.71 -0.39 -6.58
C HIS A 128 -3.01 -1.05 -7.78
N SER A 129 -3.75 -1.48 -8.81
CA SER A 129 -3.23 -2.12 -10.04
C SER A 129 -2.12 -3.15 -9.74
N MET A 130 -0.91 -3.01 -10.28
CA MET A 130 0.21 -3.94 -10.03
C MET A 130 0.64 -4.02 -8.56
N GLY A 131 0.33 -3.00 -7.73
CA GLY A 131 0.56 -3.04 -6.29
C GLY A 131 -0.25 -4.14 -5.59
N ASN A 132 -1.38 -4.56 -6.18
CA ASN A 132 -2.19 -5.65 -5.65
C ASN A 132 -1.42 -6.98 -5.66
N TRP A 133 -0.70 -7.26 -6.73
CA TRP A 133 0.13 -8.47 -6.85
C TRP A 133 1.21 -8.49 -5.76
N LEU A 134 1.89 -7.36 -5.55
CA LEU A 134 2.94 -7.23 -4.55
C LEU A 134 2.39 -7.42 -3.12
N ALA A 135 1.23 -6.83 -2.83
CA ALA A 135 0.55 -6.98 -1.54
C ALA A 135 0.19 -8.44 -1.24
N LEU A 136 -0.41 -9.13 -2.22
CA LEU A 136 -0.85 -10.50 -2.08
C LEU A 136 0.33 -11.46 -1.94
N GLU A 137 1.38 -11.29 -2.74
CA GLU A 137 2.55 -12.17 -2.67
C GLU A 137 3.30 -11.99 -1.35
N ALA A 138 3.45 -10.76 -0.85
CA ALA A 138 4.06 -10.52 0.46
C ALA A 138 3.24 -11.09 1.62
N LEU A 139 1.90 -10.98 1.58
CA LEU A 139 1.01 -11.60 2.57
C LEU A 139 1.09 -13.13 2.50
N ARG A 140 1.09 -13.71 1.31
CA ARG A 140 1.21 -15.15 1.11
C ARG A 140 2.54 -15.67 1.63
N GLN A 141 3.66 -15.01 1.32
CA GLN A 141 4.97 -15.37 1.82
C GLN A 141 5.04 -15.30 3.35
N MET A 142 4.50 -14.23 3.94
CA MET A 142 4.39 -14.08 5.39
C MET A 142 3.56 -15.20 6.01
N ALA A 143 2.42 -15.55 5.41
CA ALA A 143 1.54 -16.61 5.87
C ALA A 143 2.27 -17.96 5.86
N ILE A 144 2.94 -18.31 4.76
CA ILE A 144 3.73 -19.54 4.63
C ILE A 144 4.83 -19.59 5.70
N ARG A 145 5.56 -18.48 5.89
CA ARG A 145 6.66 -18.42 6.86
C ARG A 145 6.18 -18.55 8.31
N ASN A 146 5.02 -17.97 8.62
CA ASN A 146 4.49 -17.89 9.98
C ASN A 146 3.50 -19.01 10.32
N GLY A 147 3.08 -19.83 9.35
CA GLY A 147 1.99 -20.79 9.51
C GLY A 147 0.59 -20.15 9.55
N GLY A 148 0.46 -18.92 9.04
CA GLY A 148 -0.78 -18.13 9.00
C GLY A 148 -0.51 -16.63 9.10
N LEU A 149 -1.54 -15.81 8.86
CA LEU A 149 -1.45 -14.36 9.01
C LEU A 149 -1.79 -13.93 10.46
N PRO A 150 -1.08 -12.94 11.03
CA PRO A 150 -1.45 -12.41 12.34
C PRO A 150 -2.83 -11.76 12.30
N ALA A 151 -3.65 -11.99 13.33
CA ALA A 151 -5.03 -11.51 13.41
C ALA A 151 -5.21 -9.98 13.33
N LYS A 152 -4.13 -9.20 13.53
CA LYS A 152 -4.15 -7.74 13.38
C LYS A 152 -4.17 -7.27 11.93
N PHE A 153 -3.80 -8.11 10.96
CA PHE A 153 -3.99 -7.82 9.54
C PHE A 153 -5.47 -8.05 9.22
N LYS A 154 -6.27 -6.98 9.28
CA LYS A 154 -7.73 -7.10 9.24
C LYS A 154 -8.32 -6.83 7.88
N ASN A 155 -7.86 -5.80 7.19
CA ASN A 155 -8.46 -5.34 5.94
C ASN A 155 -7.42 -5.28 4.83
N VAL A 156 -7.76 -5.82 3.67
CA VAL A 156 -6.97 -5.69 2.44
C VAL A 156 -7.90 -5.20 1.34
N MET A 157 -7.69 -3.96 0.92
CA MET A 157 -8.45 -3.23 -0.08
C MET A 157 -7.65 -3.21 -1.37
N LEU A 158 -8.19 -3.81 -2.42
CA LEU A 158 -7.53 -3.92 -3.72
C LEU A 158 -8.32 -3.11 -4.74
N ALA A 159 -7.70 -2.05 -5.25
CA ALA A 159 -8.32 -1.15 -6.23
C ALA A 159 -7.78 -1.41 -7.64
N ALA A 160 -8.67 -1.40 -8.63
CA ALA A 160 -8.37 -1.63 -10.04
C ALA A 160 -7.41 -2.82 -10.25
N PRO A 161 -7.77 -4.04 -9.77
CA PRO A 161 -6.90 -5.20 -9.87
C PRO A 161 -6.69 -5.64 -11.32
N ASP A 162 -5.45 -5.59 -11.80
CA ASP A 162 -5.00 -6.25 -13.06
C ASP A 162 -4.72 -7.76 -12.86
N VAL A 163 -5.20 -8.35 -11.75
CA VAL A 163 -4.98 -9.76 -11.41
C VAL A 163 -6.26 -10.52 -11.69
N ASP A 164 -6.13 -11.60 -12.46
CA ASP A 164 -7.21 -12.57 -12.70
C ASP A 164 -7.85 -13.03 -11.38
N VAL A 165 -9.18 -13.04 -11.32
CA VAL A 165 -9.96 -13.42 -10.14
C VAL A 165 -9.60 -14.82 -9.64
N ASP A 166 -9.21 -15.74 -10.52
CA ASP A 166 -8.83 -17.11 -10.14
C ASP A 166 -7.42 -17.17 -9.54
N VAL A 167 -6.49 -16.34 -10.01
CA VAL A 167 -5.18 -16.16 -9.37
C VAL A 167 -5.34 -15.56 -7.98
N PHE A 168 -6.23 -14.56 -7.84
CA PHE A 168 -6.56 -13.95 -6.56
C PHE A 168 -7.13 -14.96 -5.55
N ARG A 169 -8.12 -15.77 -5.98
CA ARG A 169 -8.71 -16.84 -5.14
C ARG A 169 -7.66 -17.83 -4.68
N THR A 170 -6.77 -18.25 -5.58
CA THR A 170 -5.70 -19.21 -5.25
C THR A 170 -4.72 -18.62 -4.24
N GLN A 171 -4.31 -17.36 -4.43
CA GLN A 171 -3.39 -16.69 -3.50
C GLN A 171 -4.00 -16.52 -2.10
N ILE A 172 -5.29 -16.19 -2.00
CA ILE A 172 -5.97 -16.14 -0.69
C ILE A 172 -6.08 -17.52 -0.06
N ALA A 173 -6.41 -18.55 -0.84
CA ALA A 173 -6.49 -19.91 -0.34
C ALA A 173 -5.15 -20.39 0.23
N ASP A 174 -4.04 -20.08 -0.45
CA ASP A 174 -2.68 -20.38 -0.02
C ASP A 174 -2.27 -19.69 1.29
N MET A 175 -2.92 -18.57 1.68
CA MET A 175 -2.66 -17.90 2.96
C MET A 175 -3.19 -18.67 4.18
N GLY A 176 -4.05 -19.67 3.96
CA GLY A 176 -4.70 -20.43 5.03
C GLY A 176 -5.73 -19.62 5.82
N LYS A 177 -6.17 -20.16 6.96
CA LYS A 177 -7.13 -19.51 7.86
C LYS A 177 -6.52 -19.27 9.24
N PRO A 178 -6.88 -18.16 9.92
CA PRO A 178 -7.70 -17.05 9.41
C PRO A 178 -6.93 -16.16 8.43
N HIS A 179 -7.66 -15.51 7.51
CA HIS A 179 -7.13 -14.50 6.60
C HIS A 179 -7.88 -13.16 6.78
N PRO A 180 -7.30 -12.02 6.34
CA PRO A 180 -7.96 -10.72 6.38
C PRO A 180 -9.28 -10.69 5.60
N GLN A 181 -10.08 -9.65 5.84
CA GLN A 181 -11.19 -9.26 4.97
C GLN A 181 -10.65 -8.61 3.71
N PHE A 182 -10.89 -9.25 2.56
CA PHE A 182 -10.53 -8.69 1.26
C PHE A 182 -11.70 -7.92 0.66
N THR A 183 -11.46 -6.68 0.25
CA THR A 183 -12.41 -5.84 -0.48
C THR A 183 -11.84 -5.52 -1.85
N LEU A 184 -12.60 -5.80 -2.90
CA LEU A 184 -12.19 -5.55 -4.29
C LEU A 184 -12.97 -4.38 -4.86
N PHE A 185 -12.27 -3.33 -5.29
CA PHE A 185 -12.86 -2.20 -6.01
C PHE A 185 -12.59 -2.38 -7.51
N VAL A 186 -13.64 -2.73 -8.25
CA VAL A 186 -13.63 -2.86 -9.72
C VAL A 186 -14.45 -1.74 -10.35
N SER A 187 -13.97 -1.18 -11.45
CA SER A 187 -14.74 -0.25 -12.29
C SER A 187 -15.32 -1.02 -13.48
N GLN A 188 -16.60 -0.80 -13.80
CA GLN A 188 -17.23 -1.40 -14.99
C GLN A 188 -16.65 -0.86 -16.30
N ASP A 189 -16.02 0.33 -16.25
CA ASP A 189 -15.40 0.99 -17.42
C ASP A 189 -13.93 0.59 -17.63
N ASP A 190 -13.36 -0.26 -16.76
CA ASP A 190 -12.00 -0.77 -16.93
C ASP A 190 -11.98 -1.84 -18.03
N ARG A 191 -11.60 -1.42 -19.23
CA ARG A 191 -11.54 -2.26 -20.46
C ARG A 191 -10.64 -3.50 -20.35
N ALA A 192 -9.90 -3.67 -19.26
CA ALA A 192 -9.12 -4.87 -18.97
C ALA A 192 -9.99 -6.10 -18.67
N LEU A 193 -11.24 -5.92 -18.23
CA LEU A 193 -12.18 -7.03 -17.94
C LEU A 193 -13.05 -7.46 -19.14
N ALA A 194 -12.96 -6.79 -20.30
CA ALA A 194 -13.77 -7.14 -21.47
C ALA A 194 -13.20 -8.32 -22.29
N ILE A 195 -12.05 -8.88 -21.87
CA ILE A 195 -11.35 -9.99 -22.55
C ILE A 195 -10.98 -11.09 -21.52
N SER A 196 -11.88 -11.38 -20.59
CA SER A 196 -11.79 -12.50 -19.64
C SER A 196 -13.09 -13.30 -19.64
#